data_AF-A0A2W4LPF4-F1
#
_entry.id   AF-A0A2W4LPF4-F1
#
_cell.length_a   1.000
_cell.length_b   1.000
_cell.length_c   1.000
_cell.angle_alpha   90.00
_cell.angle_beta   90.00
_cell.angle_gamma   90.00
#
_symmetry.space_group_name_H-M   'P 1'
#
loop_
_entity.id
_entity.type
_entity.pdbx_description
1 polymer ?
#
loop_
_entity_poly.entity_id
_entity_poly.type
_entity_poly.pdbx_seq_one_letter_code
_entity_poly.pdbx_strand_id
1 'polypeptide(L)'
;MSWPLLWSIVLGCALVAYLLLEGYVVGMAVALPAIGPDTAGRNAVIAAIGRSFLGNEVLLVVIVGILLGAFPTLEGAVISGCYPVVLVLVTAVVLRDAALHMRRRLPHRRWQHGWEVVLVGASAALAAAWGAIGSLIYRALPVTGDGRLAIGLSELFAPFTIVCAAAAVLAVAVHGCLYAARVLDGDVAVRALPLRRRPGPLGVGAVVLVVATGVPEP
;
A
#
# COMPACT_ATOMS: atom_id res chain seq x y z
N MET A 1 28.91 14.24 -4.34
CA MET A 1 27.91 13.55 -3.49
C MET A 1 28.61 12.43 -2.74
N SER A 2 28.31 12.20 -1.47
CA SER A 2 28.84 11.04 -0.74
C SER A 2 28.12 9.76 -1.16
N TRP A 3 28.80 8.62 -1.07
CA TRP A 3 28.24 7.31 -1.41
C TRP A 3 26.93 6.98 -0.66
N PRO A 4 26.82 7.23 0.67
CA PRO A 4 25.56 7.00 1.39
C PRO A 4 24.42 7.91 0.92
N LEU A 5 24.71 9.16 0.55
CA LEU A 5 23.71 10.11 0.06
C LEU A 5 23.14 9.66 -1.29
N LEU A 6 23.99 9.18 -2.20
CA LEU A 6 23.56 8.65 -3.49
C LEU A 6 22.55 7.50 -3.30
N TRP A 7 22.91 6.49 -2.50
CA TRP A 7 22.01 5.35 -2.26
C TRP A 7 20.73 5.72 -1.51
N SER A 8 20.79 6.74 -0.64
CA SER A 8 19.59 7.24 0.04
C SER A 8 18.61 7.87 -0.95
N ILE A 9 19.13 8.62 -1.92
CA ILE A 9 18.31 9.20 -3.01
C ILE A 9 17.75 8.09 -3.91
N VAL A 10 18.56 7.10 -4.28
CA VAL A 10 18.10 5.97 -5.10
C VAL A 10 17.00 5.19 -4.38
N LEU A 11 17.18 4.89 -3.10
CA LEU A 11 16.17 4.23 -2.28
C LEU A 11 14.88 5.06 -2.19
N GLY A 12 15.00 6.37 -1.93
CA GLY A 12 13.86 7.28 -1.87
C GLY A 12 13.09 7.35 -3.19
N CYS A 13 13.80 7.48 -4.32
CA CYS A 13 13.21 7.49 -5.65
C CYS A 13 12.52 6.15 -5.97
N ALA A 14 13.15 5.02 -5.65
CA ALA A 14 12.56 3.69 -5.84
C ALA A 14 11.30 3.51 -5.01
N LEU A 15 11.31 3.93 -3.74
CA LEU A 15 10.15 3.88 -2.86
C LEU A 15 9.00 4.77 -3.36
N VAL A 16 9.28 6.00 -3.77
CA VAL A 16 8.26 6.90 -4.34
C VAL A 16 7.69 6.32 -5.64
N ALA A 17 8.54 5.83 -6.54
CA ALA A 17 8.09 5.19 -7.77
C ALA A 17 7.22 3.97 -7.48
N TYR A 18 7.63 3.11 -6.55
CA TYR A 18 6.85 1.95 -6.13
C TYR A 18 5.50 2.37 -5.53
N LEU A 19 5.46 3.31 -4.58
CA LEU A 19 4.21 3.73 -3.95
C LEU A 19 3.26 4.40 -4.95
N LEU A 20 3.77 5.14 -5.92
CA LEU A 20 2.95 5.75 -6.97
C LEU A 20 2.41 4.71 -7.95
N LEU A 21 3.25 3.79 -8.41
CA LEU A 21 2.87 2.80 -9.41
C LEU A 21 2.02 1.68 -8.80
N GLU A 22 2.46 1.16 -7.67
CA GLU A 22 1.73 0.10 -6.99
C GLU A 22 0.47 0.62 -6.30
N GLY A 23 0.51 1.85 -5.80
CA GLY A 23 -0.62 2.47 -5.13
C GLY A 23 -1.88 2.52 -6.01
N TYR A 24 -1.77 2.74 -7.33
CA TYR A 24 -2.97 2.76 -8.17
C TYR A 24 -3.54 1.35 -8.40
N VAL A 25 -2.67 0.34 -8.49
CA VAL A 25 -3.08 -1.07 -8.66
C VAL A 25 -3.80 -1.56 -7.42
N VAL A 26 -3.15 -1.38 -6.26
CA VAL A 26 -3.71 -1.71 -4.94
C VAL A 26 -5.00 -0.92 -4.71
N GLY A 27 -5.00 0.36 -5.07
CA GLY A 27 -6.16 1.23 -5.00
C GLY A 27 -7.38 0.74 -5.78
N MET A 28 -7.18 0.34 -7.04
CA MET A 28 -8.24 -0.22 -7.87
C MET A 28 -8.79 -1.52 -7.29
N ALA A 29 -7.93 -2.35 -6.72
CA ALA A 29 -8.34 -3.59 -6.05
C ALA A 29 -9.18 -3.30 -4.80
N VAL A 30 -8.76 -2.37 -3.94
CA VAL A 30 -9.53 -1.94 -2.75
C VAL A 30 -10.89 -1.35 -3.15
N ALA A 31 -10.92 -0.55 -4.20
CA ALA A 31 -12.14 0.11 -4.69
C ALA A 31 -13.06 -0.82 -5.51
N LEU A 32 -12.63 -2.04 -5.84
CA LEU A 32 -13.34 -2.97 -6.74
C LEU A 32 -14.83 -3.11 -6.42
N PRO A 33 -15.29 -3.29 -5.16
CA PRO A 33 -16.71 -3.43 -4.85
C PRO A 33 -17.54 -2.19 -5.20
N ALA A 34 -16.93 -1.00 -5.17
CA ALA A 34 -17.61 0.27 -5.40
C ALA A 34 -17.64 0.63 -6.90
N ILE A 35 -16.52 0.47 -7.61
CA ILE A 35 -16.40 0.90 -9.01
C ILE A 35 -16.79 -0.20 -10.01
N GLY A 36 -16.69 -1.47 -9.62
CA GLY A 36 -17.11 -2.64 -10.39
C GLY A 36 -18.11 -3.53 -9.65
N PRO A 37 -19.34 -3.05 -9.36
CA PRO A 37 -20.34 -3.83 -8.62
C PRO A 37 -20.94 -4.99 -9.44
N ASP A 38 -20.79 -4.97 -10.76
CA ASP A 38 -21.31 -5.95 -11.70
C ASP A 38 -20.19 -6.78 -12.35
N THR A 39 -20.54 -7.88 -13.01
CA THR A 39 -19.55 -8.80 -13.61
C THR A 39 -18.67 -8.11 -14.67
N ALA A 40 -19.26 -7.25 -15.51
CA ALA A 40 -18.50 -6.55 -16.54
C ALA A 40 -17.54 -5.53 -15.92
N GLY A 41 -18.01 -4.75 -14.94
CA GLY A 41 -17.17 -3.83 -14.17
C GLY A 41 -16.01 -4.52 -13.45
N ARG A 42 -16.27 -5.66 -12.77
CA ARG A 42 -15.22 -6.46 -12.12
C ARG A 42 -14.14 -6.90 -13.09
N ASN A 43 -14.55 -7.41 -14.25
CA ASN A 43 -13.63 -7.88 -15.28
C ASN A 43 -12.80 -6.73 -15.84
N ALA A 44 -13.39 -5.56 -16.08
CA ALA A 44 -12.68 -4.39 -16.57
C ALA A 44 -11.59 -3.91 -15.59
N VAL A 45 -11.94 -3.78 -14.30
CA VAL A 45 -11.01 -3.34 -13.26
C VAL A 45 -9.87 -4.34 -13.06
N ILE A 46 -10.19 -5.64 -12.96
CA ILE A 46 -9.19 -6.70 -12.75
C ILE A 46 -8.30 -6.88 -13.97
N ALA A 47 -8.82 -6.69 -15.18
CA ALA A 47 -8.00 -6.66 -16.38
C ALA A 47 -7.04 -5.48 -16.39
N ALA A 48 -7.46 -4.30 -15.92
CA ALA A 48 -6.59 -3.14 -15.80
C ALA A 48 -5.47 -3.34 -14.78
N ILE A 49 -5.78 -3.91 -13.61
CA ILE A 49 -4.79 -4.32 -12.61
C ILE A 49 -3.74 -5.26 -13.24
N GLY A 50 -4.21 -6.27 -13.98
CA GLY A 50 -3.37 -7.28 -14.61
C GLY A 50 -2.35 -6.75 -15.63
N ARG A 51 -2.55 -5.55 -16.20
CA ARG A 51 -1.63 -4.97 -17.20
C ARG A 51 -0.32 -4.45 -16.60
N SER A 52 -0.31 -4.10 -15.32
CA SER A 52 0.80 -3.34 -14.73
C SER A 52 1.37 -3.93 -13.44
N PHE A 53 0.65 -4.82 -12.77
CA PHE A 53 1.04 -5.30 -11.43
C PHE A 53 2.43 -5.96 -11.40
N LEU A 54 2.73 -6.86 -12.35
CA LEU A 54 4.00 -7.59 -12.35
C LEU A 54 5.21 -6.67 -12.57
N GLY A 55 5.05 -5.61 -13.36
CA GLY A 55 6.12 -4.63 -13.57
C GLY A 55 6.39 -3.79 -12.32
N ASN A 56 5.35 -3.48 -11.56
CA ASN A 56 5.47 -2.71 -10.33
C ASN A 56 6.11 -3.52 -9.19
N GLU A 57 5.84 -4.83 -9.10
CA GLU A 57 6.44 -5.72 -8.09
C GLU A 57 7.97 -5.79 -8.18
N VAL A 58 8.53 -5.64 -9.38
CA VAL A 58 9.99 -5.57 -9.56
C VAL A 58 10.58 -4.41 -8.76
N LEU A 59 9.88 -3.29 -8.60
CA LEU A 59 10.36 -2.18 -7.78
C LEU A 59 10.43 -2.55 -6.30
N LEU A 60 9.52 -3.39 -5.80
CA LEU A 60 9.61 -3.89 -4.43
C LEU A 60 10.89 -4.71 -4.23
N VAL A 61 11.20 -5.58 -5.20
CA VAL A 61 12.45 -6.37 -5.18
C VAL A 61 13.68 -5.46 -5.24
N VAL A 62 13.65 -4.41 -6.06
CA VAL A 62 14.72 -3.40 -6.12
C VAL A 62 14.91 -2.70 -4.78
N ILE A 63 13.82 -2.27 -4.13
CA ILE A 63 13.86 -1.63 -2.80
C ILE A 63 14.50 -2.56 -1.77
N VAL A 64 14.06 -3.83 -1.73
CA VAL A 64 14.62 -4.84 -0.81
C VAL A 64 16.11 -5.09 -1.11
N GLY A 65 16.49 -5.18 -2.37
CA GLY A 65 17.90 -5.34 -2.78
C GLY A 65 18.78 -4.16 -2.37
N ILE A 66 18.27 -2.92 -2.50
CA ILE A 66 18.98 -1.71 -2.05
C ILE A 66 19.11 -1.72 -0.52
N LEU A 67 18.06 -2.09 0.22
CA LEU A 67 18.11 -2.19 1.69
C LEU A 67 19.18 -3.19 2.14
N LEU A 68 19.18 -4.41 1.57
CA LEU A 68 20.17 -5.45 1.90
C LEU A 68 21.60 -5.05 1.52
N GLY A 69 21.79 -4.40 0.36
CA GLY A 69 23.11 -4.10 -0.18
C GLY A 69 23.74 -2.82 0.37
N ALA A 70 22.95 -1.74 0.51
CA ALA A 70 23.45 -0.42 0.87
C ALA A 70 23.12 0.00 2.31
N PHE A 71 22.12 -0.62 2.95
CA PHE A 71 21.65 -0.25 4.29
C PHE A 71 21.37 -1.45 5.20
N PRO A 72 22.34 -2.37 5.42
CA PRO A 72 22.11 -3.60 6.19
C PRO A 72 21.68 -3.36 7.64
N THR A 73 22.13 -2.26 8.26
CA THR A 73 21.69 -1.89 9.62
C THR A 73 20.23 -1.45 9.64
N LEU A 74 19.80 -0.67 8.65
CA LEU A 74 18.40 -0.24 8.51
C LEU A 74 17.51 -1.43 8.17
N GLU A 75 17.95 -2.31 7.28
CA GLU A 75 17.25 -3.54 6.93
C GLU A 75 17.00 -4.41 8.17
N GLY A 76 18.04 -4.75 8.91
CA GLY A 76 17.92 -5.57 10.11
C GLY A 76 17.00 -4.95 11.14
N ALA A 77 17.05 -3.62 11.30
CA ALA A 77 16.20 -2.88 12.23
C ALA A 77 14.72 -2.85 11.78
N VAL A 78 14.45 -2.69 10.48
CA VAL A 78 13.09 -2.73 9.92
C VAL A 78 12.51 -4.14 10.00
N ILE A 79 13.25 -5.18 9.61
CA ILE A 79 12.74 -6.55 9.64
C ILE A 79 12.52 -7.02 11.07
N SER A 80 13.46 -6.77 11.99
CA SER A 80 13.30 -7.20 13.39
C SER A 80 12.27 -6.36 14.15
N GLY A 81 12.25 -5.05 13.96
CA GLY A 81 11.31 -4.15 14.63
C GLY A 81 9.88 -4.24 14.07
N CYS A 82 9.73 -4.36 12.75
CA CYS A 82 8.42 -4.43 12.10
C CYS A 82 8.02 -5.85 11.69
N TYR A 83 8.65 -6.91 12.23
CA TYR A 83 8.44 -8.30 11.79
C TYR A 83 6.98 -8.69 11.50
N PRO A 84 6.02 -8.49 12.43
CA PRO A 84 4.63 -8.86 12.16
C PRO A 84 4.01 -8.06 11.01
N VAL A 85 4.36 -6.78 10.86
CA VAL A 85 3.86 -5.92 9.77
C VAL A 85 4.49 -6.32 8.44
N VAL A 86 5.78 -6.63 8.43
CA VAL A 86 6.50 -7.14 7.26
C VAL A 86 5.91 -8.49 6.83
N LEU A 87 5.58 -9.37 7.77
CA LEU A 87 4.93 -10.64 7.47
C LEU A 87 3.55 -10.44 6.82
N VAL A 88 2.75 -9.51 7.34
CA VAL A 88 1.47 -9.12 6.73
C VAL A 88 1.69 -8.56 5.33
N LEU A 89 2.67 -7.67 5.14
CA LEU A 89 3.01 -7.07 3.85
C LEU A 89 3.36 -8.14 2.81
N VAL A 90 4.28 -9.05 3.14
CA VAL A 90 4.70 -10.13 2.23
C VAL A 90 3.54 -11.07 1.91
N THR A 91 2.78 -11.48 2.94
CA THR A 91 1.63 -12.35 2.77
C THR A 91 0.55 -11.69 1.91
N ALA A 92 0.32 -10.38 2.09
CA ALA A 92 -0.62 -9.61 1.31
C ALA A 92 -0.22 -9.52 -0.18
N VAL A 93 1.07 -9.31 -0.48
CA VAL A 93 1.57 -9.36 -1.87
C VAL A 93 1.28 -10.75 -2.48
N VAL A 94 1.71 -11.82 -1.80
CA VAL A 94 1.53 -13.19 -2.30
C VAL A 94 0.05 -13.54 -2.50
N LEU A 95 -0.83 -13.22 -1.54
CA LEU A 95 -2.26 -13.51 -1.64
C LEU A 95 -2.95 -12.71 -2.74
N ARG A 96 -2.53 -11.47 -2.96
CA ARG A 96 -3.06 -10.63 -4.05
C ARG A 96 -2.74 -11.27 -5.40
N ASP A 97 -1.50 -11.70 -5.59
CA ASP A 97 -1.06 -12.26 -6.87
C ASP A 97 -1.70 -13.62 -7.09
N ALA A 98 -1.78 -14.43 -6.04
CA ALA A 98 -2.55 -15.67 -6.03
C ALA A 98 -4.02 -15.41 -6.42
N ALA A 99 -4.66 -14.38 -5.88
CA ALA A 99 -6.05 -14.06 -6.21
C ALA A 99 -6.25 -13.70 -7.68
N LEU A 100 -5.36 -12.91 -8.28
CA LEU A 100 -5.42 -12.55 -9.69
C LEU A 100 -5.30 -13.78 -10.60
N HIS A 101 -4.37 -14.68 -10.29
CA HIS A 101 -4.13 -15.90 -11.06
C HIS A 101 -5.23 -16.95 -10.83
N MET A 102 -5.62 -17.18 -9.59
CA MET A 102 -6.59 -18.22 -9.22
C MET A 102 -8.00 -17.87 -9.66
N ARG A 103 -8.40 -16.60 -9.61
CA ARG A 103 -9.73 -16.15 -10.10
C ARG A 103 -10.02 -16.64 -11.52
N ARG A 104 -8.99 -16.68 -12.39
CA ARG A 104 -9.14 -17.06 -13.81
C ARG A 104 -9.17 -18.58 -14.05
N ARG A 105 -8.87 -19.40 -13.03
CA ARG A 105 -8.76 -20.87 -13.18
C ARG A 105 -10.10 -21.55 -13.38
N LEU A 106 -11.16 -21.04 -12.76
CA LEU A 106 -12.51 -21.63 -12.83
C LEU A 106 -13.55 -20.55 -13.17
N PRO A 107 -14.48 -20.81 -14.11
CA PRO A 107 -15.50 -19.84 -14.52
C PRO A 107 -16.65 -19.69 -13.51
N HIS A 108 -16.68 -20.49 -12.44
CA HIS A 108 -17.77 -20.47 -11.46
C HIS A 108 -17.81 -19.15 -10.68
N ARG A 109 -19.00 -18.51 -10.63
CA ARG A 109 -19.19 -17.21 -9.94
C ARG A 109 -18.79 -17.21 -8.46
N ARG A 110 -19.07 -18.30 -7.74
CA ARG A 110 -18.68 -18.44 -6.31
C ARG A 110 -17.16 -18.46 -6.14
N TRP A 111 -16.45 -19.15 -7.03
CA TRP A 111 -14.99 -19.21 -7.04
C TRP A 111 -14.38 -17.84 -7.35
N GLN A 112 -14.85 -17.19 -8.42
CA GLN A 112 -14.38 -15.87 -8.82
C GLN A 112 -14.61 -14.84 -7.69
N HIS A 113 -15.80 -14.88 -7.07
CA HIS A 113 -16.12 -13.99 -5.98
C HIS A 113 -15.24 -14.20 -4.74
N GLY A 114 -14.94 -15.46 -4.38
CA GLY A 114 -14.02 -15.76 -3.28
C GLY A 114 -12.64 -15.13 -3.49
N TRP A 115 -12.07 -15.27 -4.68
CA TRP A 115 -10.79 -14.64 -5.01
C TRP A 115 -10.86 -13.12 -5.15
N GLU A 116 -12.00 -12.56 -5.56
CA GLU A 116 -12.19 -11.11 -5.52
C GLU A 116 -12.20 -10.55 -4.09
N VAL A 117 -12.76 -11.29 -3.12
CA VAL A 117 -12.70 -10.91 -1.70
C VAL A 117 -11.25 -10.98 -1.20
N VAL A 118 -10.51 -12.05 -1.53
CA VAL A 118 -9.08 -12.15 -1.20
C VAL A 118 -8.29 -11.01 -1.83
N LEU A 119 -8.55 -10.66 -3.09
CA LEU A 119 -7.91 -9.57 -3.80
C LEU A 119 -8.11 -8.22 -3.07
N VAL A 120 -9.35 -7.92 -2.67
CA VAL A 120 -9.67 -6.69 -1.93
C VAL A 120 -8.99 -6.69 -0.56
N GLY A 121 -9.13 -7.78 0.20
CA GLY A 121 -8.58 -7.89 1.55
C GLY A 121 -7.05 -7.83 1.59
N ALA A 122 -6.38 -8.57 0.70
CA ALA A 122 -4.93 -8.54 0.55
C ALA A 122 -4.44 -7.15 0.12
N SER A 123 -5.11 -6.48 -0.81
CA SER A 123 -4.73 -5.13 -1.23
C SER A 123 -4.91 -4.10 -0.10
N ALA A 124 -5.98 -4.19 0.68
CA ALA A 124 -6.18 -3.35 1.85
C ALA A 124 -5.11 -3.61 2.92
N ALA A 125 -4.80 -4.87 3.20
CA ALA A 125 -3.76 -5.26 4.14
C ALA A 125 -2.37 -4.76 3.72
N LEU A 126 -2.05 -4.84 2.42
CA LEU A 126 -0.79 -4.32 1.87
C LEU A 126 -0.66 -2.80 2.08
N ALA A 127 -1.71 -2.04 1.77
CA ALA A 127 -1.70 -0.60 1.98
C ALA A 127 -1.62 -0.22 3.47
N ALA A 128 -2.37 -0.92 4.32
CA ALA A 128 -2.32 -0.73 5.77
C ALA A 128 -0.92 -1.02 6.33
N ALA A 129 -0.26 -2.09 5.87
CA ALA A 129 1.09 -2.45 6.29
C ALA A 129 2.11 -1.37 5.93
N TRP A 130 2.03 -0.78 4.73
CA TRP A 130 2.89 0.35 4.36
C TRP A 130 2.67 1.59 5.23
N GLY A 131 1.41 1.92 5.53
CA GLY A 131 1.07 3.01 6.46
C GLY A 131 1.59 2.76 7.87
N ALA A 132 1.48 1.51 8.35
CA ALA A 132 2.00 1.11 9.65
C ALA A 132 3.54 1.19 9.70
N ILE A 133 4.25 0.64 8.71
CA ILE A 133 5.72 0.73 8.62
C ILE A 133 6.18 2.19 8.64
N GLY A 134 5.54 3.07 7.84
CA GLY A 134 5.86 4.50 7.83
C GLY A 134 5.67 5.15 9.20
N SER A 135 4.59 4.83 9.90
CA SER A 135 4.31 5.35 11.25
C SER A 135 5.34 4.89 12.29
N LEU A 136 5.78 3.64 12.22
CA LEU A 136 6.72 3.03 13.15
C LEU A 136 8.13 3.59 12.94
N ILE A 137 8.54 3.76 11.69
CA ILE A 137 9.81 4.43 11.34
C ILE A 137 9.80 5.87 11.84
N TYR A 138 8.70 6.60 11.64
CA TYR A 138 8.57 7.98 12.12
C TYR A 138 8.70 8.07 13.65
N ARG A 139 8.04 7.18 14.40
CA ARG A 139 8.07 7.16 15.86
C ARG A 139 9.38 6.64 16.46
N ALA A 140 10.15 5.86 15.71
CA ALA A 140 11.45 5.37 16.15
C ALA A 140 12.58 6.38 15.91
N LEU A 141 12.38 7.35 15.00
CA LEU A 141 13.36 8.40 14.67
C LEU A 141 13.84 9.22 15.90
N PRO A 142 13.00 9.53 16.90
CA PRO A 142 13.41 10.26 18.10
C PRO A 142 14.06 9.40 19.20
N VAL A 143 13.94 8.06 19.15
CA VAL A 143 14.06 7.22 20.37
C VAL A 143 15.44 6.59 20.58
N THR A 144 16.37 6.64 19.63
CA THR A 144 17.67 5.96 19.84
C THR A 144 18.87 6.72 19.31
N GLY A 145 19.66 7.29 20.24
CA GLY A 145 21.07 7.57 20.02
C GLY A 145 21.91 6.32 19.69
N ASP A 146 21.31 5.13 19.83
CA ASP A 146 21.97 3.81 19.70
C ASP A 146 21.55 3.03 18.43
N GLY A 147 20.69 3.61 17.58
CA GLY A 147 20.27 3.03 16.29
C GLY A 147 19.37 1.78 16.34
N ARG A 148 18.82 1.40 17.50
CA ARG A 148 17.92 0.24 17.62
C ARG A 148 16.45 0.67 17.47
N LEU A 149 15.81 0.26 16.38
CA LEU A 149 14.34 0.27 16.26
C LEU A 149 13.74 -0.76 17.25
N ALA A 150 13.55 -0.38 18.51
CA ALA A 150 12.86 -1.18 19.51
C ALA A 150 11.34 -0.97 19.37
N ILE A 151 10.75 -1.57 18.34
CA ILE A 151 9.29 -1.50 18.13
C ILE A 151 8.63 -2.66 18.88
N GLY A 152 7.93 -2.34 19.97
CA GLY A 152 7.09 -3.29 20.69
C GLY A 152 5.77 -3.59 19.95
N LEU A 153 5.17 -4.75 20.19
CA LEU A 153 3.85 -5.11 19.62
C LEU A 153 2.75 -4.11 19.97
N SER A 154 2.84 -3.45 21.13
CA SER A 154 1.90 -2.40 21.54
C SER A 154 1.88 -1.20 20.59
N GLU A 155 3.01 -0.90 19.94
CA GLU A 155 3.11 0.23 19.01
C GLU A 155 2.34 0.01 17.72
N LEU A 156 2.06 -1.26 17.36
CA LEU A 156 1.20 -1.61 16.23
C LEU A 156 -0.25 -1.17 16.44
N PHE A 157 -0.69 -1.18 17.70
CA PHE A 157 -2.04 -0.83 18.11
C PHE A 157 -2.14 0.61 18.61
N ALA A 158 -1.04 1.38 18.53
CA ALA A 158 -1.07 2.78 18.86
C ALA A 158 -2.07 3.51 17.94
N PRO A 159 -2.88 4.45 18.47
CA PRO A 159 -3.85 5.20 17.67
C PRO A 159 -3.22 5.84 16.43
N PHE A 160 -2.02 6.42 16.58
CA PHE A 160 -1.25 6.99 15.47
C PHE A 160 -0.99 5.97 14.35
N THR A 161 -0.56 4.75 14.68
CA THR A 161 -0.26 3.70 13.70
C THR A 161 -1.52 3.21 13.00
N ILE A 162 -2.63 3.07 13.73
CA ILE A 162 -3.94 2.72 13.16
C ILE A 162 -4.42 3.79 12.18
N VAL A 163 -4.29 5.07 12.56
CA VAL A 163 -4.65 6.21 11.72
C VAL A 163 -3.81 6.24 10.45
N CYS A 164 -2.48 6.07 10.55
CA CYS A 164 -1.59 5.99 9.40
C CYS A 164 -1.93 4.82 8.47
N ALA A 165 -2.23 3.64 9.01
CA ALA A 165 -2.65 2.47 8.24
C ALA A 165 -3.97 2.72 7.49
N ALA A 166 -4.98 3.28 8.17
CA ALA A 166 -6.27 3.62 7.56
C ALA A 166 -6.13 4.73 6.50
N ALA A 167 -5.31 5.75 6.78
CA ALA A 167 -4.98 6.82 5.85
C ALA A 167 -4.32 6.28 4.58
N ALA A 168 -3.39 5.32 4.70
CA ALA A 168 -2.74 4.69 3.57
C ALA A 168 -3.76 3.93 2.68
N VAL A 169 -4.67 3.16 3.28
CA VAL A 169 -5.75 2.46 2.55
C VAL A 169 -6.64 3.45 1.79
N LEU A 170 -7.05 4.55 2.43
CA LEU A 170 -7.86 5.58 1.79
C LEU A 170 -7.11 6.28 0.66
N ALA A 171 -5.84 6.63 0.88
CA ALA A 171 -5.01 7.29 -0.11
C ALA A 171 -4.84 6.44 -1.37
N VAL A 172 -4.52 5.15 -1.23
CA VAL A 172 -4.43 4.26 -2.39
C VAL A 172 -5.78 4.06 -3.05
N ALA A 173 -6.88 3.92 -2.31
CA ALA A 173 -8.22 3.77 -2.89
C ALA A 173 -8.61 4.98 -3.76
N VAL A 174 -8.31 6.20 -3.29
CA VAL A 174 -8.49 7.43 -4.07
C VAL A 174 -7.60 7.43 -5.31
N HIS A 175 -6.31 7.14 -5.16
CA HIS A 175 -5.35 7.09 -6.27
C HIS A 175 -5.75 6.07 -7.34
N GLY A 176 -6.17 4.88 -6.94
CA GLY A 176 -6.69 3.84 -7.83
C GLY A 176 -7.98 4.25 -8.55
N CYS A 177 -8.89 4.96 -7.88
CA CYS A 177 -10.08 5.49 -8.55
C CYS A 177 -9.75 6.59 -9.56
N LEU A 178 -8.80 7.48 -9.25
CA LEU A 178 -8.33 8.48 -10.20
C LEU A 178 -7.71 7.84 -11.45
N TYR A 179 -6.92 6.79 -11.26
CA TYR A 179 -6.35 6.04 -12.37
C TYR A 179 -7.43 5.28 -13.16
N ALA A 180 -8.36 4.60 -12.47
CA ALA A 180 -9.48 3.89 -13.09
C ALA A 180 -10.34 4.83 -13.95
N ALA A 181 -10.67 6.02 -13.45
CA ALA A 181 -11.42 7.04 -14.19
C ALA A 181 -10.71 7.53 -15.46
N ARG A 182 -9.38 7.38 -15.53
CA ARG A 182 -8.58 7.76 -16.69
C ARG A 182 -8.47 6.63 -17.73
N VAL A 183 -8.37 5.38 -17.28
CA VAL A 183 -8.00 4.24 -18.12
C VAL A 183 -9.17 3.31 -18.47
N LEU A 184 -10.27 3.41 -17.74
CA LEU A 184 -11.49 2.63 -17.99
C LEU A 184 -12.56 3.52 -18.61
N ASP A 185 -13.49 2.88 -19.32
CA ASP A 185 -14.60 3.54 -20.01
C ASP A 185 -15.95 3.28 -19.33
N GLY A 186 -16.98 4.02 -19.76
CA GLY A 186 -18.38 3.79 -19.40
C GLY A 186 -18.67 3.94 -17.90
N ASP A 187 -19.56 3.10 -17.39
CA ASP A 187 -20.08 3.22 -16.02
C ASP A 187 -19.01 3.07 -14.94
N VAL A 188 -17.96 2.29 -15.19
CA VAL A 188 -16.85 2.12 -14.24
C VAL A 188 -16.10 3.45 -14.06
N ALA A 189 -15.83 4.15 -15.16
CA ALA A 189 -15.21 5.47 -15.12
C ALA A 189 -16.09 6.47 -14.36
N VAL A 190 -17.40 6.46 -14.62
CA VAL A 190 -18.36 7.33 -13.94
C VAL A 190 -18.41 7.06 -12.44
N ARG A 191 -18.43 5.80 -12.02
CA ARG A 191 -18.42 5.41 -10.59
C ARG A 191 -17.12 5.76 -9.88
N ALA A 192 -16.01 5.91 -10.60
CA ALA A 192 -14.74 6.35 -10.04
C ALA A 192 -14.64 7.89 -9.84
N LEU A 193 -15.51 8.68 -10.50
CA LEU A 193 -15.50 10.16 -10.44
C LEU A 193 -15.91 10.82 -9.11
N PRO A 194 -16.83 10.29 -8.28
CA PRO A 194 -17.19 10.92 -7.01
C PRO A 194 -15.99 11.11 -6.07
N LEU A 195 -15.01 10.20 -6.15
CA LEU A 195 -13.76 10.26 -5.39
C LEU A 195 -12.75 11.27 -5.98
N ARG A 196 -12.92 11.66 -7.25
CA ARG A 196 -12.15 12.74 -7.92
C ARG A 196 -12.49 14.14 -7.40
N ARG A 197 -13.70 14.35 -6.86
CA ARG A 197 -14.17 15.66 -6.36
C ARG A 197 -13.93 15.90 -4.86
N ARG A 198 -13.38 14.93 -4.13
CA ARG A 198 -13.07 15.04 -2.70
C ARG A 198 -11.64 14.62 -2.30
N PRO A 199 -10.57 14.86 -3.10
CA PRO A 199 -9.21 14.59 -2.64
C PRO A 199 -8.80 15.54 -1.50
N GLY A 200 -9.38 16.75 -1.47
CA GLY A 200 -9.10 17.78 -0.47
C GLY A 200 -9.38 17.33 0.96
N PRO A 201 -10.63 17.09 1.38
CA PRO A 201 -10.94 16.84 2.79
C PRO A 201 -10.48 15.46 3.30
N LEU A 202 -10.35 14.44 2.44
CA LEU A 202 -9.87 13.12 2.86
C LEU A 202 -8.34 13.05 2.94
N GLY A 203 -7.63 13.66 1.98
CA GLY A 203 -6.17 13.77 2.01
C GLY A 203 -5.71 14.75 3.09
N VAL A 204 -6.33 15.93 3.17
CA VAL A 204 -6.05 16.91 4.24
C VAL A 204 -6.52 16.38 5.59
N GLY A 205 -7.66 15.71 5.68
CA GLY A 205 -8.14 15.09 6.91
C GLY A 205 -7.20 14.00 7.43
N ALA A 206 -6.70 13.13 6.55
CA ALA A 206 -5.70 12.13 6.91
C ALA A 206 -4.37 12.78 7.34
N VAL A 207 -3.88 13.79 6.62
CA VAL A 207 -2.67 14.53 6.98
C VAL A 207 -2.85 15.26 8.32
N VAL A 208 -3.99 15.91 8.54
CA VAL A 208 -4.31 16.62 9.79
C VAL A 208 -4.44 15.63 10.95
N LEU A 209 -5.05 14.45 10.76
CA LEU A 209 -5.13 13.44 11.79
C LEU A 209 -3.76 12.86 12.13
N VAL A 210 -2.92 12.61 11.12
CA VAL A 210 -1.54 12.14 11.30
C VAL A 210 -0.71 13.21 12.02
N VAL A 211 -0.82 14.48 11.64
CA VAL A 211 -0.12 15.57 12.32
C VAL A 211 -0.62 15.74 13.75
N ALA A 212 -1.94 15.71 13.99
CA ALA A 212 -2.53 15.88 15.31
C ALA A 212 -2.25 14.72 16.27
N THR A 213 -2.11 13.50 15.76
CA THR A 213 -1.78 12.30 16.58
C THR A 213 -0.28 12.01 16.64
N GLY A 214 0.53 12.69 15.82
CA GLY A 214 1.98 12.56 15.76
C GLY A 214 2.75 13.57 16.61
N VAL A 215 2.08 14.54 17.24
CA VAL A 215 2.71 15.43 18.24
C VAL A 215 3.03 14.58 19.47
N PRO A 216 4.30 14.40 19.85
CA PRO A 216 4.64 13.82 21.14
C PRO A 216 4.11 14.74 22.23
N GLU A 217 3.34 14.22 23.18
CA GLU A 217 3.05 14.96 24.41
C GLU A 217 4.38 15.37 25.09
N PRO A 218 4.50 16.61 25.57
CA PRO A 218 5.75 17.16 26.10
C PRO A 218 6.24 16.45 27.37
#